data_AF-A0A6P0I4H9-F1
#
_entry.id   AF-A0A6P0I4H9-F1
#
_cell.length_a   1.000
_cell.length_b   1.000
_cell.length_c   1.000
_cell.angle_alpha   90.00
_cell.angle_beta   90.00
_cell.angle_gamma   90.00
#
_symmetry.space_group_name_H-M   'P 1'
#
loop_
_entity.id
_entity.type
_entity.pdbx_description
1 polymer ?
#
loop_
_entity_poly.entity_id
_entity_poly.type
_entity_poly.pdbx_seq_one_letter_code
_entity_poly.pdbx_strand_id
1 'polypeptide(L)'
;MYQFYGAEGRIKYEKKRQHILSSYTNFVEIDLLRQGNSMITLNQNIERDYCILVSPSNQRPQAHLYAFNIQDMIPVFTLPLRPEDSEIILDLQSILHQVYDQGRYDLIIDYQQKIIPA
;
A
#
# COMPACT_ATOMS: atom_id res chain seq x y z
N MET A 1 -18.28 23.28 11.88
CA MET A 1 -16.92 22.96 12.35
C MET A 1 -16.82 21.44 12.40
N TYR A 2 -16.32 20.79 11.34
CA TYR A 2 -16.24 19.32 11.27
C TYR A 2 -14.99 18.84 12.03
N GLN A 3 -15.18 18.02 13.07
CA GLN A 3 -14.11 17.27 13.70
C GLN A 3 -13.54 16.26 12.68
N PHE A 4 -12.27 16.41 12.31
CA PHE A 4 -11.53 15.43 11.51
C PHE A 4 -11.22 14.20 12.37
N TYR A 5 -12.15 13.25 12.44
CA TYR A 5 -11.99 11.98 13.17
C TYR A 5 -10.78 11.12 12.73
N GLY A 6 -10.07 11.49 11.64
CA GLY A 6 -8.86 10.81 11.15
C GLY A 6 -7.51 11.46 11.52
N ALA A 7 -7.49 12.66 12.11
CA ALA A 7 -6.24 13.41 12.32
C ALA A 7 -5.29 12.74 13.32
N GLU A 8 -5.80 12.24 14.45
CA GLU A 8 -4.97 11.54 15.44
C GLU A 8 -4.38 10.23 14.91
N GLY A 9 -5.17 9.47 14.15
CA GLY A 9 -4.72 8.21 13.53
C GLY A 9 -3.56 8.46 12.59
N ARG A 10 -3.68 9.49 11.74
CA ARG A 10 -2.62 9.92 10.83
C ARG A 10 -1.34 10.33 11.58
N ILE A 11 -1.45 11.14 12.62
CA ILE A 11 -0.29 11.58 13.42
C ILE A 11 0.42 10.39 14.08
N LYS A 12 -0.34 9.45 14.66
CA LYS A 12 0.24 8.24 15.26
C LYS A 12 0.96 7.39 14.21
N TYR A 13 0.36 7.24 13.03
CA TYR A 13 0.96 6.54 11.91
C TYR A 13 2.26 7.21 11.44
N GLU A 14 2.25 8.51 11.20
CA GLU A 14 3.42 9.28 10.75
C GLU A 14 4.58 9.18 11.75
N LYS A 15 4.30 9.27 13.06
CA LYS A 15 5.31 9.08 14.10
C LYS A 15 5.94 7.68 14.04
N LYS A 16 5.13 6.62 13.90
CA LYS A 16 5.63 5.24 13.77
C LYS A 16 6.43 5.06 12.47
N ARG A 17 5.94 5.62 11.36
CA ARG A 17 6.61 5.59 10.06
C ARG A 17 8.00 6.21 10.14
N GLN A 18 8.12 7.41 10.71
CA GLN A 18 9.42 8.07 10.89
C GLN A 18 10.35 7.28 11.81
N HIS A 19 9.83 6.70 12.89
CA HIS A 19 10.63 5.87 13.80
C HIS A 19 11.20 4.62 13.10
N ILE A 20 10.43 3.94 12.25
CA ILE A 20 10.92 2.80 11.48
C ILE A 20 11.93 3.27 10.44
N LEU A 21 11.62 4.35 9.72
CA LEU A 21 12.46 4.93 8.68
C LEU A 21 13.79 5.52 9.21
N SER A 22 13.93 5.73 10.52
CA SER A 22 15.20 6.11 11.17
C SER A 22 15.96 4.96 11.84
N SER A 23 15.42 3.74 11.82
CA SER A 23 16.03 2.53 12.41
C SER A 23 16.74 1.65 11.36
N TYR A 24 17.28 0.49 11.73
CA TYR A 24 17.75 -0.55 10.78
C TYR A 24 16.65 -1.54 10.36
N THR A 25 15.38 -1.22 10.60
CA THR A 25 14.24 -2.06 10.22
C THR A 25 13.87 -1.83 8.75
N ASN A 26 13.68 -2.91 7.99
CA ASN A 26 13.12 -2.83 6.64
C ASN A 26 11.67 -2.33 6.70
N PHE A 27 11.24 -1.51 5.75
CA PHE A 27 9.90 -0.92 5.74
C PHE A 27 9.16 -1.25 4.44
N VAL A 28 7.93 -1.73 4.57
CA VAL A 28 6.99 -1.90 3.46
C VAL A 28 5.69 -1.21 3.84
N GLU A 29 5.23 -0.29 3.00
CA GLU A 29 3.98 0.47 3.15
C GLU A 29 3.10 0.18 1.93
N ILE A 30 1.90 -0.33 2.18
CA ILE A 30 0.87 -0.57 1.16
C ILE A 30 -0.20 0.51 1.37
N ASP A 31 -0.19 1.52 0.50
CA ASP A 31 -1.08 2.68 0.58
C ASP A 31 -2.25 2.48 -0.41
N LEU A 32 -3.41 2.15 0.15
CA LEU A 32 -4.68 1.94 -0.57
C LEU A 32 -5.70 3.06 -0.27
N LEU A 33 -5.23 4.25 0.12
CA LEU A 33 -6.10 5.37 0.48
C LEU A 33 -6.92 5.85 -0.73
N ARG A 34 -8.25 5.80 -0.62
CA ARG A 34 -9.18 6.33 -1.65
C ARG A 34 -9.44 7.84 -1.52
N GLN A 35 -9.17 8.39 -0.34
CA GLN A 35 -9.34 9.81 -0.01
C GLN A 35 -8.30 10.22 1.05
N GLY A 36 -8.00 11.51 1.10
CA GLY A 36 -6.92 12.06 1.93
C GLY A 36 -5.59 12.11 1.18
N ASN A 37 -4.57 12.68 1.81
CA ASN A 37 -3.28 12.87 1.17
C ASN A 37 -2.41 11.62 1.36
N SER A 38 -1.89 11.05 0.26
CA SER A 38 -0.86 10.01 0.35
C SER A 38 0.36 10.52 1.14
N MET A 39 1.05 9.61 1.82
CA MET A 39 2.31 9.93 2.52
C MET A 39 3.47 10.16 1.56
N ILE A 40 3.32 9.72 0.32
CA ILE A 40 4.39 9.73 -0.67
C ILE A 40 4.15 10.90 -1.61
N THR A 41 4.91 11.96 -1.39
CA THR A 41 5.01 13.06 -2.34
C THR A 41 6.00 12.66 -3.43
N LEU A 42 5.49 12.42 -4.64
CA LEU A 42 6.35 12.25 -5.80
C LEU A 42 6.73 13.61 -6.37
N ASN A 43 7.99 13.75 -6.81
CA ASN A 43 8.45 14.97 -7.50
C ASN A 43 7.81 15.14 -8.88
N GLN A 44 7.15 14.11 -9.40
CA GLN A 44 6.46 14.10 -10.69
C GLN A 44 4.98 13.82 -10.47
N ASN A 45 4.14 14.43 -11.30
CA ASN A 45 2.68 14.33 -11.27
C ASN A 45 2.20 12.96 -11.79
N ILE A 46 2.70 11.87 -11.20
CA ILE A 46 2.24 10.52 -11.51
C ILE A 46 0.88 10.37 -10.84
N GLU A 47 -0.18 10.46 -11.65
CA GLU A 47 -1.52 10.09 -11.22
C GLU A 47 -1.53 8.60 -10.90
N ARG A 48 -1.96 8.27 -9.69
CA ARG A 48 -2.06 6.90 -9.18
C ARG A 48 -3.15 6.85 -8.14
N ASP A 49 -3.92 5.77 -8.16
CA ASP A 49 -4.85 5.50 -7.06
C ASP A 49 -4.10 4.97 -5.84
N TYR A 50 -3.17 4.04 -6.05
CA TYR A 50 -2.52 3.27 -4.99
C TYR A 50 -1.01 3.14 -5.18
N CYS A 51 -0.31 2.77 -4.11
CA CYS A 51 1.10 2.42 -4.22
C CYS A 51 1.60 1.48 -3.13
N ILE A 52 2.72 0.81 -3.43
CA ILE A 52 3.51 0.04 -2.48
C ILE A 52 4.90 0.68 -2.43
N LEU A 53 5.35 1.05 -1.24
CA LEU A 53 6.70 1.54 -0.99
C LEU A 53 7.50 0.48 -0.25
N VAL A 54 8.63 0.09 -0.83
CA VAL A 54 9.58 -0.84 -0.22
C VAL A 54 10.87 -0.08 0.05
N SER A 55 11.23 0.09 1.32
CA SER A 55 12.46 0.74 1.76
C SER A 55 13.31 -0.26 2.55
N PRO A 56 14.23 -0.98 1.86
CA PRO A 56 15.20 -1.84 2.51
C PRO A 56 16.15 -1.00 3.37
N SER A 57 16.43 -1.47 4.58
CA SER A 57 17.21 -0.70 5.55
C SER A 57 18.62 -0.36 5.08
N ASN A 58 19.25 -1.32 4.42
CA ASN A 58 20.60 -1.26 3.86
C ASN A 58 20.71 -0.45 2.57
N GLN A 59 19.59 -0.03 1.97
CA GLN A 59 19.56 0.76 0.72
C GLN A 59 19.06 2.19 0.96
N ARG A 60 18.78 2.58 2.21
CA ARG A 60 18.31 3.95 2.48
C ARG A 60 19.39 4.99 2.17
N PRO A 61 19.01 6.17 1.64
CA PRO A 61 17.64 6.71 1.54
C PRO A 61 16.82 6.24 0.33
N GLN A 62 17.35 5.36 -0.53
CA GLN A 62 16.63 4.84 -1.68
C GLN A 62 15.49 3.90 -1.25
N ALA A 63 14.45 3.86 -2.08
CA ALA A 63 13.29 2.99 -1.92
C ALA A 63 12.72 2.64 -3.30
N HIS A 64 12.04 1.50 -3.38
CA HIS A 64 11.30 1.08 -4.56
C HIS A 64 9.84 1.48 -4.40
N LEU A 65 9.29 2.10 -5.42
CA LEU A 65 7.90 2.54 -5.43
C LEU A 65 7.18 1.87 -6.59
N TYR A 66 6.14 1.12 -6.25
CA TYR A 66 5.26 0.46 -7.20
C TYR A 66 3.92 1.18 -7.18
N ALA A 67 3.67 2.05 -8.17
CA ALA A 67 2.42 2.78 -8.32
C ALA A 67 1.49 2.04 -9.30
N PHE A 68 0.19 2.02 -9.00
CA PHE A 68 -0.82 1.35 -9.82
C PHE A 68 -2.20 1.96 -9.59
N ASN A 69 -3.10 1.82 -10.55
CA ASN A 69 -4.49 2.27 -10.45
C ASN A 69 -5.42 1.11 -10.06
N ILE A 70 -6.65 1.44 -9.68
CA ILE A 70 -7.64 0.44 -9.23
C ILE A 70 -7.96 -0.62 -10.30
N GLN A 71 -7.81 -0.27 -11.59
CA GLN A 71 -8.07 -1.17 -12.71
C GLN A 71 -6.85 -2.03 -13.07
N ASP A 72 -5.67 -1.68 -12.57
CA ASP A 72 -4.43 -2.40 -12.86
C ASP A 72 -4.29 -3.60 -11.91
N MET A 73 -3.57 -4.63 -12.35
CA MET A 73 -3.15 -5.69 -11.43
C MET A 73 -2.22 -5.12 -10.37
N ILE A 74 -2.36 -5.59 -9.12
CA ILE A 74 -1.44 -5.23 -8.04
C ILE A 74 -0.04 -5.74 -8.44
N PRO A 75 0.99 -4.87 -8.45
CA PRO A 75 2.33 -5.26 -8.85
C PRO A 75 2.94 -6.25 -7.84
N VAL A 76 3.64 -7.25 -8.37
CA VAL A 76 4.50 -8.12 -7.56
C VAL A 76 5.73 -7.33 -7.11
N PHE A 77 6.20 -7.59 -5.88
CA PHE A 77 7.39 -6.93 -5.35
C PHE A 77 8.19 -7.85 -4.45
N THR A 78 9.49 -7.58 -4.30
CA THR A 78 10.38 -8.33 -3.41
C THR A 78 10.24 -7.84 -1.97
N LEU A 79 10.01 -8.76 -1.04
CA LEU A 79 10.03 -8.46 0.39
C LEU A 79 11.46 -8.26 0.88
N PRO A 80 11.78 -7.12 1.51
CA PRO A 80 13.11 -6.90 2.06
C PRO A 80 13.31 -7.74 3.33
N LEU A 81 14.18 -8.74 3.24
CA LEU A 81 14.58 -9.58 4.37
C LEU A 81 15.98 -9.19 4.86
N ARG A 82 16.59 -10.03 5.71
CA ARG A 82 17.98 -9.82 6.10
C ARG A 82 18.90 -10.17 4.92
N PRO A 83 20.11 -9.59 4.83
CA PRO A 83 21.02 -9.84 3.72
C PRO A 83 21.37 -11.32 3.49
N GLU A 84 21.34 -12.13 4.55
CA GLU A 84 21.58 -13.57 4.50
C GLU A 84 20.38 -14.40 4.00
N ASP A 85 19.19 -13.81 3.96
CA ASP A 85 17.97 -14.49 3.54
C ASP A 85 17.78 -14.38 2.03
N SER A 86 17.23 -15.44 1.41
CA SER A 86 16.86 -15.41 0.00
C SER A 86 15.68 -14.48 -0.24
N GLU A 87 15.71 -13.72 -1.34
CA GLU A 87 14.61 -12.84 -1.71
C GLU A 87 13.29 -13.60 -1.87
N ILE A 88 12.21 -13.04 -1.31
CA ILE A 88 10.85 -13.55 -1.46
C ILE A 88 10.09 -12.58 -2.36
N ILE A 89 9.53 -13.10 -3.44
CA ILE A 89 8.58 -12.36 -4.28
C ILE A 89 7.20 -12.46 -3.65
N LEU A 90 6.57 -11.32 -3.38
CA LEU A 90 5.21 -11.25 -2.87
C LEU A 90 4.24 -10.90 -4.01
N ASP A 91 3.29 -11.80 -4.25
CA ASP A 91 2.15 -11.59 -5.14
C ASP A 91 0.89 -11.35 -4.30
N LEU A 92 0.63 -10.07 -4.00
CA LEU A 92 -0.56 -9.66 -3.25
C LEU A 92 -1.85 -9.86 -4.04
N GLN A 93 -1.81 -9.82 -5.38
CA GLN A 93 -3.00 -10.05 -6.21
C GLN A 93 -3.52 -11.47 -5.99
N SER A 94 -2.63 -12.47 -6.06
CA SER A 94 -2.98 -13.87 -5.84
C SER A 94 -3.51 -14.12 -4.42
N ILE A 95 -2.88 -13.52 -3.41
CA ILE A 95 -3.34 -13.63 -2.01
C ILE A 95 -4.74 -13.02 -1.86
N LEU A 96 -4.97 -11.84 -2.44
CA LEU A 96 -6.27 -11.17 -2.40
C LEU A 96 -7.35 -12.01 -3.06
N HIS A 97 -7.09 -12.58 -4.24
CA HIS A 97 -8.03 -13.48 -4.92
C HIS A 97 -8.37 -14.70 -4.06
N GLN A 98 -7.38 -15.33 -3.43
CA GLN A 98 -7.63 -16.48 -2.55
C GLN A 98 -8.54 -16.12 -1.37
N VAL A 99 -8.29 -14.99 -0.71
CA VAL A 99 -9.15 -14.50 0.38
C VAL A 99 -10.55 -14.18 -0.15
N TYR A 100 -10.63 -13.60 -1.34
CA TYR A 100 -11.89 -13.26 -1.99
C TYR A 100 -12.74 -14.51 -2.26
N ASP A 101 -12.14 -15.53 -2.88
CA ASP A 101 -12.80 -16.79 -3.23
C ASP A 101 -13.22 -17.57 -1.98
N GLN A 102 -12.36 -17.63 -0.95
CA GLN A 102 -12.68 -18.28 0.32
C GLN A 102 -13.84 -17.60 1.05
N GLY A 103 -13.90 -16.27 0.97
CA GLY A 103 -14.99 -15.47 1.52
C GLY A 103 -16.29 -15.55 0.72
N ARG A 104 -16.25 -16.10 -0.50
CA ARG A 104 -17.38 -16.13 -1.46
C ARG A 104 -17.99 -14.76 -1.69
N TYR A 105 -17.15 -13.73 -1.80
CA TYR A 105 -17.64 -12.35 -1.94
C TYR A 105 -18.39 -12.12 -3.25
N ASP A 106 -18.17 -12.96 -4.27
CA ASP A 106 -18.96 -13.01 -5.49
C ASP A 106 -20.46 -13.25 -5.26
N LEU A 107 -20.82 -13.92 -4.15
CA LEU A 107 -22.22 -14.16 -3.78
C LEU A 107 -22.85 -12.98 -3.02
N ILE A 108 -22.03 -12.06 -2.52
CA ILE A 108 -22.45 -10.96 -1.64
C ILE A 108 -22.41 -9.62 -2.39
N ILE A 109 -21.46 -9.46 -3.31
CA ILE A 109 -21.19 -8.21 -4.01
C ILE A 109 -21.21 -8.48 -5.52
N ASP A 110 -22.21 -7.91 -6.19
CA ASP A 110 -22.27 -7.93 -7.65
C ASP A 110 -21.48 -6.76 -8.24
N TYR A 111 -20.23 -7.03 -8.61
CA TYR A 111 -19.35 -6.05 -9.26
C TYR A 111 -19.73 -5.76 -10.73
N GLN A 112 -20.69 -6.49 -11.31
CA GLN A 112 -21.25 -6.20 -12.64
C GLN A 112 -22.39 -5.19 -12.57
N GLN A 113 -22.90 -4.91 -11.36
CA GLN A 113 -23.92 -3.88 -11.18
C GLN A 113 -23.36 -2.52 -11.60
N LYS A 114 -24.08 -1.84 -12.49
CA LYS A 114 -23.70 -0.49 -12.93
C LYS A 114 -23.66 0.45 -11.72
N ILE A 115 -22.50 1.05 -11.49
CA ILE A 115 -22.33 2.08 -10.46
C ILE A 115 -23.25 3.25 -10.83
N ILE A 116 -24.21 3.56 -9.95
CA ILE A 116 -25.01 4.78 -10.04
C ILE A 116 -24.28 5.82 -9.19
N PRO A 117 -23.68 6.87 -9.79
CA PRO A 117 -23.05 7.93 -9.02
C PRO A 117 -24.07 8.58 -8.08
N ALA A 118 -23.64 8.90 -6.86
CA ALA A 118 -24.43 9.66 -5.89
C ALA A 118 -24.51 11.15 -6.28
#